data_AF-A0A2E2MZW1-F1
#
_entry.id   AF-A0A2E2MZW1-F1
#
_cell.length_a   1.000
_cell.length_b   1.000
_cell.length_c   1.000
_cell.angle_alpha   90.00
_cell.angle_beta   90.00
_cell.angle_gamma   90.00
#
_symmetry.space_group_name_H-M   'P 1'
#
loop_
_entity.id
_entity.type
_entity.pdbx_description
1 polymer ?
#
loop_
_entity_poly.entity_id
_entity_poly.type
_entity_poly.pdbx_seq_one_letter_code
_entity_poly.pdbx_strand_id
1 'polypeptide(L)'
;MPRNEIAERNTILTVVGVTTLSTAAMVLYPLLVGALELTDTQAGIFLGGTIHDVAQVVGAGYMISDETGDISTFVKLLRVAMLVPAVMVFMLLFRRARGGEGGKVPMFPSFLVAFVVLVLINSMGVIPQVMVEGMTDLSRWCLVTAIAALGIKTSFQKLAVVGWKPVILMVAETVFLLGLVLVCLYTGIAEW
;
A
#
# COMPACT_ATOMS: atom_id res chain seq x y z
N MET A 1 22.16 14.65 7.34
CA MET A 1 22.62 13.31 7.79
C MET A 1 23.77 12.89 6.88
N PRO A 2 24.95 12.52 7.41
CA PRO A 2 26.05 12.04 6.57
C PRO A 2 25.62 10.71 5.91
N ARG A 3 25.83 10.59 4.60
CA ARG A 3 25.58 9.37 3.83
C ARG A 3 26.62 8.31 4.25
N ASN A 4 26.28 7.47 5.22
CA ASN A 4 27.09 6.29 5.54
C ASN A 4 26.64 5.13 4.64
N GLU A 5 27.57 4.41 4.01
CA GLU A 5 27.29 3.25 3.14
C GLU A 5 26.38 2.19 3.81
N ILE A 6 26.46 2.08 5.14
CA ILE A 6 25.61 1.18 5.94
C ILE A 6 24.14 1.63 5.92
N ALA A 7 23.87 2.94 5.99
CA ALA A 7 22.52 3.47 5.95
C ALA A 7 21.88 3.29 4.56
N GLU A 8 22.66 3.53 3.50
CA GLU A 8 22.24 3.31 2.12
C GLU A 8 21.93 1.84 1.84
N ARG A 9 22.81 0.92 2.29
CA ARG A 9 22.56 -0.52 2.20
C ARG A 9 21.31 -0.94 2.98
N ASN A 10 21.12 -0.42 4.19
CA ASN A 10 19.92 -0.73 4.99
C ASN A 10 18.65 -0.24 4.30
N THR A 11 18.65 0.97 3.74
CA THR A 11 17.51 1.49 2.96
C THR A 11 17.21 0.61 1.75
N ILE A 12 18.24 0.21 0.99
CA ILE A 12 18.06 -0.68 -0.17
C ILE A 12 17.48 -2.03 0.27
N LEU A 13 18.02 -2.64 1.33
CA LEU A 13 17.51 -3.91 1.86
C LEU A 13 16.05 -3.78 2.34
N THR A 14 15.71 -2.70 3.02
CA THR A 14 14.33 -2.43 3.46
C THR A 14 13.40 -2.25 2.27
N VAL A 15 13.77 -1.45 1.28
CA VAL A 15 12.94 -1.22 0.07
C VAL A 15 12.73 -2.52 -0.69
N VAL A 16 13.81 -3.29 -0.94
CA VAL A 16 13.72 -4.57 -1.65
C VAL A 16 12.86 -5.57 -0.88
N GLY A 17 13.03 -5.67 0.45
CA GLY A 17 12.22 -6.55 1.30
C GLY A 17 10.74 -6.19 1.26
N VAL A 18 10.42 -4.90 1.41
CA VAL A 18 9.03 -4.39 1.37
C VAL A 18 8.38 -4.65 0.02
N THR A 19 9.06 -4.34 -1.08
CA THR A 19 8.54 -4.61 -2.44
C THR A 19 8.32 -6.09 -2.66
N THR A 20 9.24 -6.93 -2.20
CA THR A 20 9.17 -8.38 -2.35
C THR A 20 7.99 -8.98 -1.59
N LEU A 21 7.82 -8.59 -0.32
CA LEU A 21 6.67 -9.01 0.49
C LEU A 21 5.36 -8.55 -0.13
N SER A 22 5.33 -7.30 -0.61
CA SER A 22 4.14 -6.73 -1.23
C SER A 22 3.82 -7.40 -2.58
N THR A 23 4.81 -7.90 -3.32
CA THR A 23 4.56 -8.74 -4.51
C THR A 23 3.90 -10.06 -4.12
N ALA A 24 4.42 -10.72 -3.07
CA ALA A 24 3.84 -11.96 -2.59
C ALA A 24 2.40 -11.75 -2.09
N ALA A 25 2.19 -10.71 -1.28
CA ALA A 25 0.87 -10.32 -0.78
C ALA A 25 -0.11 -10.03 -1.90
N MET A 26 0.31 -9.30 -2.93
CA MET A 26 -0.53 -8.99 -4.10
C MET A 26 -1.06 -10.24 -4.82
N VAL A 27 -0.28 -11.33 -4.86
CA VAL A 27 -0.69 -12.60 -5.47
C VAL A 27 -1.50 -13.45 -4.51
N LEU A 28 -1.11 -13.51 -3.23
CA LEU A 28 -1.69 -14.41 -2.24
C LEU A 28 -2.98 -13.88 -1.61
N TYR A 29 -3.10 -12.57 -1.42
CA TYR A 29 -4.22 -11.99 -0.70
C TYR A 29 -5.56 -12.09 -1.44
N PRO A 30 -5.64 -11.97 -2.79
CA PRO A 30 -6.88 -12.24 -3.51
C PRO A 30 -7.43 -13.66 -3.28
N LEU A 31 -6.54 -14.66 -3.16
CA LEU A 31 -6.94 -16.04 -2.84
C LEU A 31 -7.51 -16.14 -1.41
N LEU A 32 -6.92 -15.43 -0.45
CA LEU A 32 -7.42 -15.38 0.93
C LEU A 32 -8.76 -14.66 1.03
N VAL A 33 -8.92 -13.55 0.32
CA VAL A 33 -10.19 -12.80 0.24
C VAL A 33 -11.30 -13.69 -0.28
N GLY A 34 -11.05 -14.41 -1.38
CA GLY A 34 -12.02 -15.36 -1.95
C GLY A 34 -12.33 -16.52 -1.02
N ALA A 35 -11.33 -17.08 -0.32
CA ALA A 35 -11.54 -18.17 0.64
C ALA A 35 -12.31 -17.75 1.90
N LEU A 36 -12.22 -16.48 2.28
CA LEU A 36 -12.92 -15.90 3.43
C LEU A 36 -14.27 -15.27 3.07
N GLU A 37 -14.66 -15.31 1.79
CA GLU A 37 -15.90 -14.72 1.26
C GLU A 37 -16.10 -13.26 1.70
N LEU A 38 -15.01 -12.47 1.73
CA LEU A 38 -15.09 -11.06 2.09
C LEU A 38 -15.82 -10.27 1.00
N THR A 39 -16.65 -9.32 1.42
CA THR A 39 -17.29 -8.36 0.52
C THR A 39 -16.25 -7.45 -0.15
N ASP A 40 -16.57 -6.87 -1.31
CA ASP A 40 -15.68 -5.98 -2.07
C ASP A 40 -15.15 -4.81 -1.22
N THR A 41 -16.00 -4.25 -0.36
CA THR A 41 -15.61 -3.20 0.59
C THR A 41 -14.59 -3.71 1.61
N GLN A 42 -14.85 -4.87 2.22
CA GLN A 42 -13.94 -5.47 3.20
C GLN A 42 -12.61 -5.89 2.56
N ALA A 43 -12.67 -6.45 1.36
CA ALA A 43 -11.49 -6.79 0.57
C ALA A 43 -10.68 -5.53 0.26
N GLY A 44 -11.34 -4.43 -0.11
CA GLY A 44 -10.70 -3.15 -0.41
C GLY A 44 -9.95 -2.60 0.80
N ILE A 45 -10.62 -2.56 1.96
CA ILE A 45 -10.03 -2.13 3.22
C ILE A 45 -8.86 -3.05 3.63
N PHE A 46 -9.04 -4.37 3.52
CA PHE A 46 -8.02 -5.36 3.85
C PHE A 46 -6.76 -5.17 3.00
N LEU A 47 -6.90 -5.14 1.67
CA LEU A 47 -5.77 -4.98 0.76
C LEU A 47 -5.08 -3.62 0.96
N GLY A 48 -5.86 -2.54 0.95
CA GLY A 48 -5.37 -1.17 1.18
C GLY A 48 -4.65 -0.99 2.52
N GLY A 49 -5.11 -1.72 3.53
CA GLY A 49 -4.59 -1.73 4.89
C GLY A 49 -3.38 -2.64 5.13
N THR A 50 -3.06 -3.56 4.22
CA THR A 50 -2.02 -4.58 4.49
C THR A 50 -0.89 -4.59 3.46
N ILE A 51 -1.16 -4.30 2.18
CA ILE A 51 -0.10 -4.26 1.17
C ILE A 51 0.69 -2.95 1.31
N HIS A 52 2.03 -3.03 1.30
CA HIS A 52 2.89 -1.87 1.60
C HIS A 52 3.24 -1.01 0.38
N ASP A 53 3.13 -1.53 -0.83
CA ASP A 53 3.37 -0.77 -2.07
C ASP A 53 2.04 -0.34 -2.74
N VAL A 54 2.01 0.87 -3.31
CA VAL A 54 0.80 1.41 -3.95
C VAL A 54 0.46 0.66 -5.23
N ALA A 55 1.44 0.39 -6.10
CA ALA A 55 1.16 -0.28 -7.37
C ALA A 55 0.62 -1.70 -7.14
N GLN A 56 1.12 -2.36 -6.10
CA GLN A 56 0.76 -3.73 -5.77
C GLN A 56 -0.61 -3.82 -5.09
N VAL A 57 -1.00 -2.80 -4.32
CA VAL A 57 -2.36 -2.76 -3.75
C VAL A 57 -3.41 -2.54 -4.83
N VAL A 58 -3.14 -1.59 -5.73
CA VAL A 58 -4.01 -1.28 -6.88
C VAL A 58 -4.12 -2.54 -7.75
N GLY A 59 -2.97 -3.19 -7.99
CA GLY A 59 -2.87 -4.48 -8.70
C GLY A 59 -3.76 -5.57 -8.11
N ALA A 60 -3.69 -5.78 -6.79
CA ALA A 60 -4.45 -6.80 -6.10
C ALA A 60 -5.96 -6.48 -6.05
N GLY A 61 -6.33 -5.21 -5.83
CA GLY A 61 -7.71 -4.79 -5.68
C GLY A 61 -8.52 -4.98 -6.97
N TYR A 62 -8.01 -4.46 -8.09
CA TYR A 62 -8.67 -4.61 -9.39
C TYR A 62 -8.61 -6.04 -9.96
N MET A 63 -7.80 -6.93 -9.37
CA MET A 63 -7.86 -8.37 -9.70
C MET A 63 -9.12 -9.03 -9.15
N ILE A 64 -9.72 -8.45 -8.10
CA ILE A 64 -10.96 -8.93 -7.47
C ILE A 64 -12.17 -8.23 -8.12
N SER A 65 -12.23 -6.91 -8.04
CA SER A 65 -13.31 -6.09 -8.62
C SER A 65 -12.93 -4.61 -8.71
N ASP A 66 -13.69 -3.81 -9.47
CA ASP A 66 -13.51 -2.35 -9.50
C ASP A 66 -13.78 -1.72 -8.15
N GLU A 67 -14.90 -2.15 -7.54
CA GLU A 67 -15.22 -2.13 -6.12
C GLU A 67 -13.98 -2.03 -5.22
N THR A 68 -13.32 -3.19 -5.17
CA THR A 68 -12.18 -3.46 -4.33
C THR A 68 -10.96 -2.61 -4.71
N GLY A 69 -10.74 -2.41 -6.01
CA GLY A 69 -9.65 -1.60 -6.56
C GLY A 69 -9.72 -0.14 -6.10
N ASP A 70 -10.88 0.49 -6.23
CA ASP A 70 -11.10 1.88 -5.84
C ASP A 70 -10.93 2.07 -4.33
N ILE A 71 -11.56 1.20 -3.52
CA ILE A 71 -11.50 1.27 -2.07
C ILE A 71 -10.08 1.01 -1.55
N SER A 72 -9.39 -0.01 -2.06
CA SER A 72 -8.03 -0.33 -1.64
C SER A 72 -7.03 0.77 -1.98
N THR A 73 -7.19 1.39 -3.15
CA THR A 73 -6.40 2.56 -3.58
C THR A 73 -6.64 3.72 -2.64
N PHE A 74 -7.90 4.04 -2.36
CA PHE A 74 -8.26 5.11 -1.44
C PHE A 74 -7.66 4.91 -0.04
N VAL A 75 -7.86 3.73 0.56
CA VAL A 75 -7.33 3.39 1.89
C VAL A 75 -5.81 3.49 1.94
N LYS A 76 -5.14 3.03 0.87
CA LYS A 76 -3.68 3.08 0.78
C LYS A 76 -3.15 4.51 0.71
N LEU A 77 -3.77 5.35 -0.11
CA LEU A 77 -3.37 6.74 -0.27
C LEU A 77 -3.67 7.57 0.96
N LEU A 78 -4.77 7.28 1.66
CA LEU A 78 -5.05 7.86 2.97
C LEU A 78 -3.92 7.55 3.96
N ARG A 79 -3.42 6.32 4.03
CA ARG A 79 -2.26 5.98 4.89
C ARG A 79 -0.99 6.71 4.48
N VAL A 80 -0.71 6.79 3.18
CA VAL A 80 0.44 7.56 2.65
C VAL A 80 0.33 9.03 3.04
N ALA A 81 -0.88 9.62 2.98
CA ALA A 81 -1.15 10.97 3.45
C ALA A 81 -0.89 11.11 4.95
N MET A 82 -1.36 10.15 5.75
CA MET A 82 -1.22 10.12 7.21
C MET A 82 0.22 9.91 7.70
N LEU A 83 1.14 9.43 6.86
CA LEU A 83 2.56 9.38 7.22
C LEU A 83 3.13 10.79 7.49
N VAL A 84 2.69 11.81 6.77
CA VAL A 84 3.15 13.20 6.99
C VAL A 84 2.79 13.70 8.39
N PRO A 85 1.51 13.73 8.82
CA PRO A 85 1.14 14.15 10.17
C PRO A 85 1.72 13.21 11.24
N ALA A 86 1.76 11.89 11.01
CA ALA A 86 2.38 10.96 11.96
C ALA A 86 3.86 11.29 12.20
N VAL A 87 4.64 11.49 11.12
CA VAL A 87 6.06 11.87 11.23
C VAL A 87 6.21 13.24 11.87
N MET A 88 5.34 14.22 11.59
CA MET A 88 5.37 15.51 12.27
C MET A 88 5.14 15.38 13.78
N VAL A 89 4.17 14.57 14.21
CA VAL A 89 3.92 14.30 15.63
C VAL A 89 5.14 13.64 16.27
N PHE A 90 5.72 12.61 15.63
CA PHE A 90 6.97 11.99 16.10
C PHE A 90 8.11 13.01 16.20
N MET A 91 8.29 13.88 15.20
CA MET A 91 9.31 14.92 15.23
C MET A 91 9.11 15.87 16.42
N LEU A 92 7.87 16.30 16.71
CA LEU A 92 7.56 17.20 17.81
C LEU A 92 7.78 16.54 19.18
N LEU A 93 7.34 15.28 19.34
CA LEU A 93 7.49 14.51 20.58
C LEU A 93 8.97 14.25 20.90
N PHE A 94 9.76 13.86 19.90
CA PHE A 94 11.17 13.52 20.08
C PHE A 94 12.13 14.71 19.87
N ARG A 95 11.61 15.91 19.54
CA ARG A 95 12.41 17.14 19.42
C ARG A 95 13.16 17.50 20.70
N ARG A 96 12.54 17.21 21.86
CA ARG A 96 13.08 17.53 23.18
C ARG A 96 14.24 16.62 23.60
N ALA A 97 14.27 15.38 23.10
CA ALA A 97 15.32 14.40 23.42
C ALA A 97 16.61 14.60 22.62
N ARG A 98 16.58 15.39 21.54
CA ARG A 98 17.67 15.46 20.54
C ARG A 98 18.40 16.79 20.42
N GLY A 99 18.22 17.72 21.36
CA GLY A 99 19.05 18.92 21.43
C GLY A 99 19.10 19.72 20.12
N GLY A 100 17.97 20.28 19.70
CA GLY A 100 17.93 21.47 18.85
C GLY A 100 18.67 21.41 17.51
N GLU A 101 18.31 20.50 16.61
CA GLU A 101 18.50 20.71 15.17
C GLU A 101 17.14 20.58 14.46
N GLY A 102 16.71 21.66 13.82
CA GLY A 102 15.44 21.75 13.12
C GLY A 102 15.38 20.77 11.94
N GLY A 103 14.74 19.62 12.16
CA GLY A 103 14.45 18.67 11.08
C GLY A 103 13.52 19.27 10.04
N LYS A 104 13.84 19.10 8.76
CA LYS A 104 12.95 19.47 7.64
C LYS A 104 11.61 18.77 7.80
N VAL A 105 10.53 19.54 7.74
CA VAL A 105 9.17 19.02 7.73
C VAL A 105 9.00 18.12 6.49
N PRO A 106 8.44 16.89 6.64
CA PRO A 106 8.15 16.04 5.49
C PRO A 106 7.13 16.73 4.58
N MET A 107 7.48 16.92 3.31
CA MET A 107 6.56 17.48 2.32
C MET A 107 5.54 16.42 1.90
N PHE A 108 4.31 16.83 1.61
CA PHE A 108 3.30 15.93 1.05
C PHE A 108 3.77 15.35 -0.29
N PRO A 109 3.56 14.05 -0.54
CA PRO A 109 3.90 13.45 -1.83
C PRO A 109 3.15 14.17 -2.96
N SER A 110 3.86 14.60 -4.00
CA SER A 110 3.26 15.30 -5.15
C SER A 110 2.18 14.46 -5.84
N PHE A 111 2.36 13.14 -5.89
CA PHE A 111 1.35 12.19 -6.40
C PHE A 111 0.03 12.27 -5.63
N LEU A 112 0.07 12.39 -4.30
CA LEU A 112 -1.15 12.49 -3.47
C LEU A 112 -1.92 13.78 -3.80
N VAL A 113 -1.21 14.89 -4.01
CA VAL A 113 -1.83 16.15 -4.40
C VAL A 113 -2.52 16.01 -5.76
N ALA A 114 -1.83 15.42 -6.74
CA ALA A 114 -2.42 15.14 -8.05
C ALA A 114 -3.65 14.22 -7.96
N PHE A 115 -3.59 13.16 -7.14
CA PHE A 115 -4.70 12.26 -6.90
C PHE A 115 -5.92 12.99 -6.32
N VAL A 116 -5.73 13.79 -5.26
CA VAL A 116 -6.83 14.56 -4.64
C VAL A 116 -7.44 15.53 -5.64
N VAL A 117 -6.63 16.23 -6.44
CA VAL A 117 -7.14 17.13 -7.49
C VAL A 117 -7.99 16.38 -8.51
N LEU A 118 -7.52 15.22 -8.99
CA LEU A 118 -8.28 14.40 -9.95
C LEU A 118 -9.60 13.88 -9.36
N VAL A 119 -9.60 13.43 -8.10
CA VAL A 119 -10.82 13.02 -7.39
C VAL A 119 -11.81 14.19 -7.30
N LEU A 120 -11.36 15.39 -6.91
CA LEU A 120 -12.22 16.56 -6.83
C LEU A 120 -12.83 16.93 -8.18
N ILE A 121 -12.04 16.90 -9.26
CA ILE A 121 -12.53 17.14 -10.62
C ILE A 121 -13.58 16.11 -11.01
N ASN A 122 -13.33 14.83 -10.71
CA ASN A 122 -14.27 13.75 -10.99
C ASN A 122 -15.57 13.90 -10.18
N SER A 123 -15.48 14.23 -8.88
CA SER A 123 -16.63 14.42 -7.99
C SER A 123 -17.50 15.64 -8.35
N MET A 124 -16.94 16.65 -9.03
CA MET A 124 -17.72 17.77 -9.56
C MET A 124 -18.62 17.38 -10.75
N GLY A 125 -18.53 16.14 -11.25
CA GLY A 125 -19.34 15.65 -12.36
C GLY A 125 -18.98 16.28 -13.71
N VAL A 126 -17.83 16.95 -13.80
CA VAL A 126 -17.37 17.65 -15.02
C VAL A 126 -16.94 16.66 -16.10
N ILE A 127 -16.58 15.43 -15.69
CA ILE A 127 -16.12 14.37 -16.59
C ILE A 127 -17.33 13.50 -16.99
N PRO A 128 -17.64 13.37 -18.30
CA PRO A 128 -18.70 12.48 -18.77
C PRO A 128 -18.46 11.03 -18.34
N GLN A 129 -19.51 10.32 -17.89
CA GLN A 129 -19.39 8.95 -17.40
C GLN A 129 -18.75 7.99 -18.43
N VAL A 130 -19.07 8.14 -19.72
CA VAL A 130 -18.46 7.35 -20.79
C VAL A 130 -16.93 7.49 -20.86
N MET A 131 -16.41 8.66 -20.48
CA MET A 131 -14.98 8.91 -20.47
C MET A 131 -14.33 8.29 -19.23
N VAL A 132 -15.04 8.30 -18.08
CA VAL A 132 -14.60 7.61 -16.86
C VAL A 132 -14.53 6.10 -17.10
N GLU A 133 -15.57 5.50 -17.66
CA GLU A 133 -15.61 4.07 -17.99
C GLU A 133 -14.46 3.68 -18.92
N GLY A 134 -14.25 4.43 -20.00
CA GLY A 134 -13.14 4.18 -20.93
C GLY A 134 -11.76 4.32 -20.28
N MET A 135 -11.60 5.27 -19.35
CA MET A 135 -10.36 5.43 -18.57
C MET A 135 -10.14 4.28 -17.59
N THR A 136 -11.20 3.80 -16.93
CA THR A 136 -11.16 2.65 -16.02
C THR A 136 -10.78 1.37 -16.76
N ASP A 137 -11.37 1.13 -17.94
CA ASP A 137 -11.02 -0.03 -18.76
C ASP A 137 -9.58 0.04 -19.27
N LEU A 138 -9.14 1.20 -19.74
CA LEU A 138 -7.73 1.38 -20.13
C LEU A 138 -6.79 1.14 -18.94
N SER A 139 -7.14 1.65 -17.76
CA SER A 139 -6.40 1.44 -16.52
C SER A 139 -6.29 -0.05 -16.19
N ARG A 140 -7.37 -0.82 -16.29
CA ARG A 140 -7.38 -2.27 -16.09
C ARG A 140 -6.44 -2.98 -17.06
N TRP A 141 -6.45 -2.63 -18.34
CA TRP A 141 -5.52 -3.22 -19.33
C TRP A 141 -4.06 -2.89 -19.01
N CYS A 142 -3.78 -1.64 -18.64
CA CYS A 142 -2.45 -1.25 -18.17
C CYS A 142 -2.04 -2.02 -16.90
N LEU A 143 -2.97 -2.21 -15.98
CA LEU A 143 -2.76 -2.95 -14.74
C LEU A 143 -2.42 -4.41 -15.03
N VAL A 144 -3.27 -5.14 -15.76
CA VAL A 144 -3.04 -6.53 -16.15
C VAL A 144 -1.67 -6.69 -16.81
N THR A 145 -1.31 -5.75 -17.70
CA THR A 145 0.00 -5.72 -18.35
C THR A 145 1.13 -5.50 -17.33
N ALA A 146 0.97 -4.58 -16.38
CA ALA A 146 1.95 -4.30 -15.33
C ALA A 146 2.13 -5.50 -14.39
N ILE A 147 1.06 -6.19 -14.01
CA ILE A 147 1.11 -7.40 -13.17
C ILE A 147 1.82 -8.52 -13.91
N ALA A 148 1.47 -8.77 -15.18
CA ALA A 148 2.14 -9.77 -16.02
C ALA A 148 3.64 -9.46 -16.14
N ALA A 149 4.00 -8.20 -16.40
CA ALA A 149 5.40 -7.76 -16.47
C ALA A 149 6.14 -7.90 -15.12
N LEU A 150 5.48 -7.59 -14.00
CA LEU A 150 6.03 -7.77 -12.65
C LEU A 150 6.29 -9.25 -12.35
N GLY A 151 5.38 -10.14 -12.73
CA GLY A 151 5.56 -11.59 -12.63
C GLY A 151 6.81 -12.07 -13.37
N ILE A 152 7.03 -11.60 -14.60
CA ILE A 152 8.21 -11.93 -15.42
C ILE A 152 9.50 -11.34 -14.81
N LYS A 153 9.43 -10.15 -14.20
CA LYS A 153 10.60 -9.46 -13.61
C LYS A 153 10.96 -10.00 -12.21
N THR A 154 10.06 -10.75 -11.57
CA THR A 154 10.27 -11.30 -10.23
C THR A 154 11.21 -12.51 -10.31
N SER A 155 12.47 -12.29 -9.96
CA SER A 155 13.47 -13.36 -9.85
C SER A 155 13.38 -14.02 -8.48
N PHE A 156 12.91 -15.28 -8.44
CA PHE A 156 12.92 -16.12 -7.24
C PHE A 156 14.32 -16.23 -6.61
N GLN A 157 15.40 -16.06 -7.40
CA GLN A 157 16.77 -16.03 -6.89
C GLN A 157 17.05 -14.79 -6.01
N LYS A 158 16.48 -13.61 -6.31
CA LYS A 158 16.67 -12.41 -5.46
C LYS A 158 15.89 -12.48 -4.16
N LEU A 159 14.72 -13.12 -4.19
CA LEU A 159 13.92 -13.48 -3.02
C LEU A 159 14.69 -14.35 -2.02
N ALA A 160 15.47 -15.32 -2.51
CA ALA A 160 16.25 -16.24 -1.68
C ALA A 160 17.42 -15.58 -0.91
N VAL A 161 17.87 -14.39 -1.32
CA VAL A 161 19.03 -13.69 -0.73
C VAL A 161 18.64 -12.81 0.47
N VAL A 162 17.35 -12.57 0.70
CA VAL A 162 16.83 -11.64 1.74
C VAL A 162 17.10 -12.14 3.18
N GLY A 163 17.53 -13.39 3.35
CA GLY A 163 17.83 -13.96 4.65
C GLY A 163 16.56 -14.26 5.46
N TRP A 164 16.65 -15.29 6.30
CA TRP A 164 15.59 -15.85 7.12
C TRP A 164 15.04 -14.92 8.22
N LYS A 165 15.87 -14.03 8.81
CA LYS A 165 15.43 -13.15 9.91
C LYS A 165 14.38 -12.09 9.49
N PRO A 166 14.57 -11.32 8.40
CA PRO A 166 13.55 -10.39 7.90
C PRO A 166 12.27 -11.10 7.45
N VAL A 167 12.40 -12.30 6.86
CA VAL A 167 11.26 -13.11 6.41
C VAL A 167 10.39 -13.54 7.60
N ILE A 168 10.99 -14.04 8.68
CA ILE A 168 10.24 -14.41 9.89
C ILE A 168 9.50 -13.21 10.49
N LEU A 169 10.16 -12.04 10.55
CA LEU A 169 9.57 -10.82 11.07
C LEU A 169 8.39 -10.35 10.20
N MET A 170 8.53 -10.41 8.87
CA MET A 170 7.47 -10.08 7.92
C MET A 170 6.31 -11.08 7.96
N VAL A 171 6.59 -12.37 8.09
CA VAL A 171 5.55 -13.41 8.24
C VAL A 171 4.82 -13.26 9.57
N ALA A 172 5.54 -13.01 10.66
CA ALA A 172 4.95 -12.79 11.98
C ALA A 172 4.05 -11.54 12.00
N GLU A 173 4.50 -10.45 11.37
CA GLU A 173 3.71 -9.22 11.24
C GLU A 173 2.49 -9.43 10.34
N THR A 174 2.65 -10.13 9.22
CA THR A 174 1.53 -10.52 8.34
C THR A 174 0.48 -11.34 9.09
N VAL A 175 0.90 -12.35 9.86
CA VAL A 175 0.00 -13.20 10.65
C VAL A 175 -0.68 -12.40 11.76
N PHE A 176 0.06 -11.48 12.41
CA PHE A 176 -0.49 -10.61 13.44
C PHE A 176 -1.55 -9.67 12.89
N LEU A 177 -1.29 -8.99 11.76
CA LEU A 177 -2.26 -8.14 11.09
C LEU A 177 -3.48 -8.93 10.64
N LEU A 178 -3.28 -10.12 10.07
CA LEU A 178 -4.36 -10.99 9.62
C LEU A 178 -5.27 -11.39 10.79
N GLY A 179 -4.70 -11.77 11.93
CA GLY A 179 -5.47 -12.06 13.15
C GLY A 179 -6.20 -10.84 13.70
N LEU A 180 -5.53 -9.68 13.76
CA LEU A 180 -6.11 -8.45 14.28
C LEU A 180 -7.30 -7.98 13.43
N VAL A 181 -7.17 -8.01 12.11
CA VAL A 181 -8.23 -7.59 11.19
C VAL A 181 -9.42 -8.56 11.24
N LEU A 182 -9.17 -9.87 11.26
CA LEU A 182 -10.24 -10.87 11.41
C LEU A 182 -11.01 -10.69 12.71
N VAL A 183 -10.33 -10.39 13.82
CA VAL A 183 -10.98 -10.10 15.10
C VAL A 183 -11.81 -8.83 15.02
N CYS A 184 -11.30 -7.74 14.43
CA CYS A 184 -12.07 -6.50 14.24
C CYS A 184 -13.32 -6.69 13.38
N LEU A 185 -13.22 -7.50 12.33
CA LEU A 185 -14.36 -7.82 11.46
C LEU A 185 -15.41 -8.67 12.19
N TYR A 186 -14.99 -9.72 12.89
CA TYR A 186 -15.91 -10.60 13.62
C TYR A 186 -16.53 -9.94 14.86
N THR A 187 -15.89 -8.90 15.41
CA THR A 187 -16.42 -8.13 16.56
C THR A 187 -17.34 -6.97 16.15
N GLY A 188 -17.60 -6.78 14.84
CA GLY A 188 -18.54 -5.77 14.34
C GLY A 188 -18.07 -4.32 14.50
N ILE A 189 -16.80 -4.10 14.82
CA ILE A 189 -16.23 -2.74 15.00
C ILE A 189 -16.11 -2.01 13.65
N ALA A 190 -16.15 -2.75 12.53
CA ALA A 190 -16.01 -2.25 11.17
C ALA A 190 -17.33 -1.86 10.48
N GLU A 191 -18.49 -1.86 11.17
CA GLU A 191 -19.79 -1.45 10.60
C GLU A 191 -20.03 0.09 10.65
N TRP A 192 -18.97 0.91 10.70
CA TRP A 192 -19.07 2.39 10.72
C TRP A 192 -18.50 3.03 9.45
#